data_AF-A0A8X6K227-F1
#
_entry.id   AF-A0A8X6K227-F1
#
_cell.length_a   1.000
_cell.length_b   1.000
_cell.length_c   1.000
_cell.angle_alpha   90.00
_cell.angle_beta   90.00
_cell.angle_gamma   90.00
#
_symmetry.space_group_name_H-M   'P 1'
#
loop_
_entity.id
_entity.type
_entity.pdbx_description
1 polymer ?
#
loop_
_entity_poly.entity_id
_entity_poly.type
_entity_poly.pdbx_seq_one_letter_code
_entity_poly.pdbx_strand_id
1 'polypeptide(L)'
;MWRSNQRAWVTQDFFKEWLFKVCAPSIKDYLDINDLPLKALLLLDNVPGHPKDLKDNLLADFSWLTVQFLPPNTTSLIQSMDQEVIAAFKKLYARALFRRCFEACQFSSTMTLKKFWKEKFDILQAIRIIQKAWSEVTQ
;
A
#
# COMPACT_ATOMS: atom_id res chain seq x y z
N MET A 1 -6.80 2.44 8.00
CA MET A 1 -6.52 3.21 9.23
C MET A 1 -5.62 4.38 8.86
N TRP A 2 -6.01 5.61 9.18
CA TRP A 2 -5.17 6.79 8.99
C TRP A 2 -4.74 7.36 10.35
N ARG A 3 -3.49 7.80 10.43
CA ARG A 3 -2.89 8.43 11.61
C ARG A 3 -1.99 9.58 11.13
N SER A 4 -2.11 10.76 11.74
CA SER A 4 -1.11 11.81 11.57
C SER A 4 0.10 11.50 12.44
N ASN A 5 1.29 11.56 11.87
CA ASN A 5 2.55 11.44 12.59
C ASN A 5 3.49 12.56 12.14
N GLN A 6 4.20 13.18 13.09
CA GLN A 6 5.23 14.16 12.75
C GLN A 6 6.46 13.50 12.11
N ARG A 7 6.67 12.20 12.36
CA ARG A 7 7.65 11.40 11.60
C ARG A 7 7.01 10.98 10.29
N ALA A 8 7.70 11.21 9.17
CA ALA A 8 7.24 10.82 7.83
C ALA A 8 7.21 9.29 7.58
N TRP A 9 7.52 8.49 8.60
CA TRP A 9 7.66 7.03 8.52
C TRP A 9 6.70 6.33 9.48
N VAL A 10 6.32 5.10 9.14
CA VAL A 10 5.57 4.20 10.01
C VAL A 10 6.43 3.85 11.23
N THR A 11 5.83 3.92 12.42
CA THR A 11 6.46 3.48 13.68
C THR A 11 6.11 2.02 13.95
N GLN A 12 6.91 1.36 14.80
CA GLN A 12 6.64 -0.02 15.22
C GLN A 12 5.25 -0.18 15.83
N ASP A 13 4.79 0.79 16.63
CA ASP A 13 3.45 0.77 17.24
C ASP A 13 2.35 0.84 16.18
N PHE A 14 2.48 1.72 15.19
CA PHE A 14 1.51 1.80 14.11
C PHE A 14 1.51 0.56 13.23
N PHE A 15 2.68 -0.03 13.00
CA PHE A 15 2.77 -1.29 12.27
C PHE A 15 2.06 -2.43 13.02
N LYS A 16 2.30 -2.57 14.33
CA LYS A 16 1.59 -3.56 15.17
C LYS A 16 0.08 -3.32 15.15
N GLU A 17 -0.35 -2.07 15.33
CA GLU A 17 -1.78 -1.73 15.30
C GLU A 17 -2.42 -2.12 13.97
N TRP A 18 -1.79 -1.80 12.85
CA TRP A 18 -2.26 -2.18 11.52
C TRP A 18 -2.25 -3.70 11.32
N LEU A 19 -1.18 -4.39 11.73
CA LEU A 19 -1.04 -5.84 11.59
C LEU A 19 -2.19 -6.58 12.28
N PHE A 20 -2.47 -6.25 13.55
CA PHE A 20 -3.46 -6.97 14.34
C PHE A 20 -4.89 -6.54 14.07
N LYS A 21 -5.14 -5.25 13.80
CA LYS A 21 -6.51 -4.75 13.62
C LYS A 21 -7.01 -4.77 12.18
N VAL A 22 -6.11 -4.88 11.20
CA VAL A 22 -6.46 -4.79 9.78
C VAL A 22 -5.89 -5.95 8.99
N CYS A 23 -4.55 -6.09 8.95
CA CYS A 23 -3.90 -7.06 8.07
C CYS A 23 -4.31 -8.51 8.38
N ALA A 24 -4.14 -8.96 9.62
CA ALA A 24 -4.42 -10.34 10.01
C ALA A 24 -5.92 -10.69 9.88
N PRO A 25 -6.89 -9.87 10.33
CA PRO A 25 -8.30 -10.09 10.04
C PRO A 25 -8.58 -10.21 8.54
N SER A 26 -8.04 -9.31 7.71
CA SER A 26 -8.27 -9.35 6.26
C SER A 26 -7.67 -10.58 5.58
N ILE A 27 -6.51 -11.07 6.05
CA ILE A 27 -5.94 -12.33 5.54
C ILE A 27 -6.85 -13.50 5.94
N LYS A 28 -7.33 -13.52 7.19
CA LYS A 28 -8.25 -14.57 7.66
C LYS A 28 -9.53 -14.60 6.84
N ASP A 29 -10.15 -13.45 6.61
CA ASP A 29 -11.36 -13.32 5.79
C ASP A 29 -11.10 -13.79 4.36
N TYR A 30 -9.96 -13.43 3.77
CA TYR A 30 -9.57 -13.89 2.44
C TYR A 30 -9.43 -15.41 2.39
N LEU A 31 -8.78 -16.03 3.37
CA LEU A 31 -8.62 -17.49 3.43
C LEU A 31 -9.98 -18.18 3.55
N ASP A 32 -10.87 -17.66 4.38
CA ASP A 32 -12.24 -18.18 4.59
C ASP A 32 -13.09 -18.07 3.30
N ILE A 33 -13.13 -16.89 2.68
CA ILE A 33 -13.88 -16.63 1.44
C ILE A 33 -13.43 -17.56 0.29
N ASN A 34 -12.16 -17.94 0.26
CA ASN A 34 -11.57 -18.75 -0.80
C ASN A 34 -11.44 -20.24 -0.42
N ASP A 35 -11.99 -20.68 0.72
CA ASP A 35 -11.87 -22.05 1.23
C ASP A 35 -10.41 -22.56 1.30
N LEU A 36 -9.51 -21.67 1.75
CA LEU A 36 -8.09 -21.97 1.90
C LEU A 36 -7.77 -22.35 3.35
N PRO A 37 -6.75 -23.20 3.59
CA PRO A 37 -6.32 -23.53 4.94
C PRO A 37 -5.96 -22.27 5.74
N LEU A 38 -6.33 -22.24 7.02
CA LEU A 38 -5.98 -21.16 7.95
C LEU A 38 -4.48 -21.20 8.28
N LYS A 39 -3.65 -20.76 7.33
CA LYS A 39 -2.19 -20.71 7.43
C LYS A 39 -1.65 -19.66 6.46
N ALA A 40 -0.86 -18.72 6.96
CA ALA A 40 -0.29 -17.65 6.16
C ALA A 40 1.16 -17.34 6.56
N LEU A 41 1.94 -16.84 5.60
CA LEU A 41 3.29 -16.33 5.79
C LEU A 41 3.33 -14.87 5.33
N LEU A 42 3.64 -13.96 6.26
CA LEU A 42 3.89 -12.55 5.96
C LEU A 42 5.40 -12.33 5.84
N LEU A 43 5.84 -11.96 4.64
CA LEU A 43 7.23 -11.58 4.36
C LEU A 43 7.40 -10.06 4.54
N LEU A 44 8.36 -9.66 5.37
CA LEU A 44 8.68 -8.26 5.66
C LEU A 44 10.12 -7.93 5.28
N ASP A 45 10.38 -6.70 4.85
CA ASP A 45 11.73 -6.17 4.75
C ASP A 45 12.28 -5.74 6.13
N ASN A 46 13.54 -5.31 6.16
CA ASN A 46 14.24 -4.94 7.40
C ASN A 46 14.17 -3.45 7.74
N VAL A 47 13.09 -2.73 7.39
CA VAL A 47 12.99 -1.30 7.72
C VAL A 47 12.83 -1.05 9.22
N PRO A 48 13.30 0.09 9.75
CA PRO A 48 13.23 0.39 11.20
C PRO A 48 11.81 0.38 11.80
N GLY A 49 10.80 0.63 10.97
CA GLY A 49 9.39 0.62 11.36
C GLY A 49 8.84 -0.78 11.62
N HIS A 50 9.52 -1.84 11.21
CA HIS A 50 9.09 -3.22 11.47
C HIS A 50 9.61 -3.71 12.83
N PRO A 51 8.71 -4.08 13.76
CA PRO A 51 9.12 -4.59 15.06
C PRO A 51 9.79 -5.97 14.93
N LYS A 52 11.04 -6.07 15.39
CA LYS A 52 11.83 -7.32 15.32
C LYS A 52 11.31 -8.41 16.27
N ASP A 53 10.53 -8.02 17.27
CA ASP A 53 9.91 -8.90 18.28
C ASP A 53 8.66 -9.62 17.78
N LEU A 54 8.25 -9.42 16.52
CA LEU A 54 7.11 -10.11 15.91
C LEU A 54 7.30 -11.62 15.71
N LYS A 55 8.52 -12.15 15.85
CA LYS A 55 8.81 -13.56 15.57
C LYS A 55 8.28 -14.53 16.62
N ASP A 56 8.30 -14.18 17.91
CA ASP A 56 8.26 -15.23 18.94
C ASP A 56 7.21 -15.08 20.06
N ASN A 57 6.55 -13.92 20.26
CA ASN A 57 5.63 -13.75 21.41
C ASN A 57 4.29 -13.05 21.13
N LEU A 58 4.17 -12.30 20.03
CA LEU A 58 2.98 -11.47 19.75
C LEU A 58 1.87 -12.19 18.98
N LEU A 59 2.13 -13.39 18.47
CA LEU A 59 1.24 -14.11 17.56
C LEU A 59 0.47 -15.26 18.23
N ALA A 60 0.41 -15.35 19.56
CA ALA A 60 -0.34 -16.43 20.22
C ALA A 60 -1.81 -16.48 19.76
N ASP A 61 -2.45 -15.31 19.65
CA ASP A 61 -3.82 -15.15 19.10
C ASP A 61 -3.89 -15.32 17.57
N PHE A 62 -2.74 -15.36 16.90
CA PHE A 62 -2.56 -15.45 15.45
C PHE A 62 -1.59 -16.58 15.07
N SER A 63 -1.68 -17.73 15.75
CA SER A 63 -0.76 -18.86 15.57
C SER A 63 -0.71 -19.42 14.15
N TRP A 64 -1.72 -19.10 13.34
CA TRP A 64 -1.83 -19.42 11.93
C TRP A 64 -1.04 -18.49 11.01
N LEU A 65 -0.61 -17.32 11.49
CA LEU A 65 0.15 -16.33 10.74
C LEU A 65 1.62 -16.36 11.20
N THR A 66 2.51 -16.75 10.29
CA THR A 66 3.96 -16.67 10.52
C THR A 66 4.50 -15.38 9.92
N VAL A 67 5.38 -14.67 10.64
CA VAL A 67 6.08 -13.49 10.09
C VAL A 67 7.54 -13.83 9.88
N GLN A 68 8.04 -13.64 8.67
CA GLN A 68 9.47 -13.78 8.35
C GLN A 68 10.03 -12.50 7.74
N PHE A 69 11.28 -12.24 8.08
CA PHE A 69 12.02 -11.11 7.55
C PHE A 69 12.92 -11.58 6.42
N LEU A 70 12.88 -10.88 5.30
CA LEU A 70 13.80 -11.09 4.18
C LEU A 70 15.24 -10.81 4.63
N PRO A 71 16.26 -11.41 3.99
CA PRO A 71 17.65 -11.05 4.25
C PRO A 71 17.90 -9.55 3.97
N PRO A 72 18.82 -8.90 4.70
CA PRO A 72 19.18 -7.51 4.43
C PRO A 72 19.57 -7.29 2.96
N ASN A 73 19.17 -6.14 2.40
CA ASN A 73 19.47 -5.73 1.02
C ASN A 73 18.95 -6.66 -0.09
N THR A 74 17.95 -7.50 0.18
CA THR A 74 17.34 -8.37 -0.84
C THR A 74 15.95 -7.92 -1.29
N THR A 75 15.42 -6.85 -0.69
CA THR A 75 14.08 -6.29 -0.93
C THR A 75 13.79 -6.13 -2.43
N SER A 76 14.65 -5.43 -3.17
CA SER A 76 14.46 -5.23 -4.62
C SER A 76 14.56 -6.51 -5.47
N LEU A 77 15.22 -7.55 -4.95
CA LEU A 77 15.45 -8.80 -5.68
C LEU A 77 14.34 -9.83 -5.43
N ILE A 78 13.75 -9.85 -4.23
CA ILE A 78 12.87 -10.94 -3.79
C ILE A 78 11.46 -10.42 -3.45
N GLN A 79 11.31 -9.16 -3.06
CA GLN A 79 10.01 -8.64 -2.63
C GLN A 79 9.17 -8.27 -3.85
N SER A 80 8.11 -9.04 -4.11
CA SER A 80 7.22 -8.85 -5.26
C SER A 80 6.62 -7.44 -5.35
N MET A 81 6.41 -6.78 -4.19
CA MET A 81 5.95 -5.38 -4.15
C MET A 81 6.90 -4.44 -4.90
N ASP A 82 8.21 -4.58 -4.68
CA ASP A 82 9.24 -3.74 -5.30
C ASP A 82 9.52 -4.13 -6.75
N GLN A 83 9.41 -5.41 -7.07
CA GLN A 83 9.68 -5.90 -8.43
C GLN A 83 8.65 -5.42 -9.44
N GLU A 84 7.36 -5.51 -9.11
CA GLU A 84 6.31 -5.34 -10.12
C GLU A 84 5.18 -4.44 -9.65
N VAL A 85 4.60 -4.70 -8.49
CA VAL A 85 3.35 -4.06 -8.05
C VAL A 85 3.50 -2.53 -7.96
N ILE A 86 4.59 -2.04 -7.35
CA ILE A 86 4.84 -0.61 -7.22
C ILE A 86 5.07 0.05 -8.58
N ALA A 87 5.80 -0.61 -9.49
CA ALA A 87 6.07 -0.09 -10.82
C ALA A 87 4.78 -0.01 -11.66
N ALA A 88 3.97 -1.08 -11.63
CA ALA A 88 2.66 -1.14 -12.29
C ALA A 88 1.72 -0.06 -11.75
N PHE A 89 1.60 0.05 -10.42
CA PHE A 89 0.78 1.08 -9.79
C PHE A 89 1.22 2.49 -10.18
N LYS A 90 2.52 2.81 -10.12
CA LYS A 90 3.05 4.13 -10.52
C LYS A 90 2.72 4.47 -11.97
N LYS A 91 2.86 3.50 -12.89
CA LYS A 91 2.50 3.65 -14.30
C LYS A 91 1.01 3.97 -14.47
N LEU A 92 0.14 3.21 -13.79
CA LEU A 92 -1.31 3.38 -13.85
C LEU A 92 -1.75 4.71 -13.23
N TYR A 93 -1.16 5.09 -12.08
CA TYR A 93 -1.39 6.37 -11.42
C TYR A 93 -1.00 7.53 -12.35
N ALA A 94 0.19 7.50 -12.93
CA ALA A 94 0.66 8.54 -13.86
C ALA A 94 -0.27 8.66 -15.08
N ARG A 95 -0.68 7.52 -15.67
CA ARG A 95 -1.63 7.48 -16.79
C ARG A 95 -2.97 8.12 -16.41
N ALA A 96 -3.54 7.75 -15.26
CA ALA A 96 -4.81 8.29 -14.79
C ALA A 96 -4.71 9.79 -14.47
N LEU A 97 -3.61 10.24 -13.88
CA LEU A 97 -3.33 11.65 -13.61
C LEU A 97 -3.26 12.46 -14.91
N PHE A 98 -2.44 12.03 -15.88
CA PHE A 98 -2.29 12.74 -17.15
C PHE A 98 -3.58 12.79 -17.94
N ARG A 99 -4.39 11.73 -17.90
CA ARG A 99 -5.72 11.73 -18.52
C ARG A 99 -6.62 12.81 -17.91
N ARG A 100 -6.64 12.96 -16.58
CA ARG A 100 -7.41 14.03 -15.93
C ARG A 100 -6.89 15.42 -16.28
N CYS A 101 -5.57 15.61 -16.30
CA CYS A 101 -4.97 16.86 -16.74
C CYS A 101 -5.39 17.20 -18.18
N PHE A 102 -5.34 16.22 -19.08
CA PHE A 102 -5.73 16.39 -20.47
C PHE A 102 -7.20 16.75 -20.61
N GLU A 103 -8.09 15.99 -19.97
CA GLU A 103 -9.55 16.25 -19.97
C GLU A 103 -9.86 17.65 -19.43
N ALA A 104 -9.18 18.11 -18.37
CA ALA A 104 -9.38 19.45 -17.83
C ALA A 104 -8.89 20.58 -18.75
N CYS A 105 -7.82 20.35 -19.51
CA CYS A 105 -7.24 21.33 -20.43
C CYS A 105 -7.93 21.34 -21.81
N GLN A 106 -8.43 20.21 -22.28
CA GLN A 106 -9.00 20.06 -23.64
C GLN A 106 -10.25 20.92 -23.84
N PHE A 107 -11.10 21.03 -22.81
CA PHE A 107 -12.39 21.75 -22.90
C PHE A 107 -12.32 23.19 -22.38
N SER A 108 -11.13 23.72 -22.11
CA SER A 108 -10.97 25.08 -21.58
C SER A 108 -9.73 25.77 -22.16
N SER A 109 -9.96 26.74 -23.04
CA SER A 109 -8.92 27.59 -23.63
C SER A 109 -8.08 28.36 -22.60
N THR A 110 -8.59 28.56 -21.39
CA THR A 110 -7.90 29.28 -20.30
C THR A 110 -7.21 28.38 -19.28
N MET A 111 -7.38 27.05 -19.39
CA MET A 111 -6.85 26.08 -18.41
C MET A 111 -5.43 25.68 -18.80
N THR A 112 -4.51 25.77 -17.84
CA THR A 112 -3.12 25.32 -17.99
C THR A 112 -2.84 24.26 -16.93
N LEU A 113 -1.77 23.46 -17.11
CA LEU A 113 -1.34 22.50 -16.09
C LEU A 113 -1.09 23.16 -14.73
N LYS A 114 -0.55 24.39 -14.73
CA LYS A 114 -0.31 25.16 -13.50
C LYS A 114 -1.62 25.52 -12.79
N LYS A 115 -2.65 25.94 -13.53
CA LYS A 115 -3.98 26.23 -12.97
C LYS A 115 -4.67 24.95 -12.50
N PHE A 116 -4.62 23.88 -13.29
CA PHE A 116 -5.15 22.58 -12.89
C PHE A 116 -4.58 22.14 -11.53
N TRP A 117 -3.26 22.20 -11.37
CA TRP A 117 -2.62 21.78 -10.12
C TRP A 117 -3.03 22.63 -8.92
N LYS A 118 -3.20 23.94 -9.11
CA LYS A 118 -3.57 24.86 -8.03
C LYS A 118 -5.06 24.84 -7.68
N GLU A 119 -5.91 24.71 -8.68
CA GLU A 119 -7.36 25.00 -8.55
C GLU A 119 -8.21 23.73 -8.62
N LYS A 120 -7.69 22.63 -9.17
CA LYS A 120 -8.46 21.41 -9.44
C LYS A 120 -7.87 20.16 -8.81
N PHE A 121 -6.60 20.18 -8.39
CA PHE A 121 -5.94 19.01 -7.80
C PHE A 121 -5.86 19.11 -6.28
N ASP A 122 -6.87 18.55 -5.61
CA ASP A 122 -6.91 18.43 -4.15
C ASP A 122 -6.63 16.99 -3.68
N ILE A 123 -6.63 16.78 -2.36
CA ILE A 123 -6.41 15.46 -1.74
C ILE A 123 -7.48 14.46 -2.19
N LEU A 124 -8.73 14.89 -2.40
CA LEU A 124 -9.80 14.01 -2.86
C LEU A 124 -9.54 13.52 -4.28
N GLN A 125 -9.03 14.37 -5.17
CA GLN A 125 -8.60 13.95 -6.51
C GLN A 125 -7.44 12.95 -6.43
N ALA A 126 -6.45 13.21 -5.57
CA ALA A 126 -5.35 12.27 -5.38
C ALA A 126 -5.86 10.89 -4.93
N ILE A 127 -6.75 10.82 -3.93
CA ILE A 127 -7.35 9.57 -3.45
C ILE A 127 -8.12 8.86 -4.57
N ARG A 128 -8.91 9.58 -5.38
CA ARG A 128 -9.64 9.00 -6.51
C ARG A 128 -8.72 8.40 -7.57
N ILE A 129 -7.58 9.04 -7.84
CA ILE A 129 -6.59 8.51 -8.78
C ILE A 129 -5.89 7.29 -8.19
N ILE A 130 -5.54 7.30 -6.89
CA ILE A 130 -5.00 6.13 -6.18
C ILE A 130 -5.96 4.95 -6.30
N GLN A 131 -7.24 5.16 -5.98
CA GLN A 131 -8.27 4.12 -6.06
C GLN A 131 -8.39 3.55 -7.47
N LYS A 132 -8.45 4.43 -8.48
CA LYS A 132 -8.51 4.01 -9.90
C LYS A 132 -7.27 3.20 -10.29
N ALA A 133 -6.08 3.73 -10.02
CA ALA A 133 -4.84 3.07 -10.37
C ALA A 133 -4.70 1.71 -9.70
N TRP A 134 -5.07 1.61 -8.41
CA TRP A 134 -5.02 0.35 -7.67
C TRP A 134 -6.01 -0.69 -8.23
N SER A 135 -7.23 -0.28 -8.61
CA SER A 135 -8.21 -1.19 -9.22
C SER A 135 -7.80 -1.76 -10.58
N GLU A 136 -6.84 -1.12 -11.26
CA GLU A 136 -6.32 -1.56 -12.56
C GLU A 136 -5.03 -2.38 -12.43
N VAL A 137 -4.46 -2.53 -11.22
CA VAL A 137 -3.31 -3.41 -11.00
C VAL A 137 -3.81 -4.86 -11.08
N THR A 138 -3.27 -5.61 -12.04
CA THR A 138 -3.51 -7.05 -12.18
C THR A 138 -2.28 -7.83 -11.74
N GLN A 139 -2.49 -9.02 -11.18
CA GLN A 139 -1.43 -10.04 -11.01
C GLN A 139 -1.19 -10.76 -12.34
#